data_AF-A0AAU2JIK7-F1
#
_entry.id   AF-A0AAU2JIK7-F1
#
_cell.length_a   1.000
_cell.length_b   1.000
_cell.length_c   1.000
_cell.angle_alpha   90.00
_cell.angle_beta   90.00
_cell.angle_gamma   90.00
#
_symmetry.space_group_name_H-M   'P 1'
#
loop_
_entity.id
_entity.type
_entity.pdbx_description
1 polymer ?
#
loop_
_entity_poly.entity_id
_entity_poly.type
_entity_poly.pdbx_seq_one_letter_code
_entity_poly.pdbx_strand_id
1 'polypeptide(L)'
;MSAVALPASAHDNDRHRHPRVEISAVQADSPGWDTRTNRSLNAEWVAITNNDRHAVNLDGWTLRDENGHRYRFDNVRLAGRATVRIHTGIGRGTRTDLYQDRRNYVWDNRSDTATLRDNRGRTVDTESWGRGHHHHR
;
A
#
# COMPACT_ATOMS: atom_id res chain seq x y z
N MET A 1 57.81 -6.64 2.83
CA MET A 1 56.47 -7.30 2.91
C MET A 1 55.68 -6.56 3.99
N SER A 2 54.95 -5.50 3.64
CA SER A 2 54.10 -4.78 4.59
C SER A 2 52.66 -4.93 4.15
N ALA A 3 51.85 -5.57 4.98
CA ALA A 3 50.44 -5.81 4.72
C ALA A 3 49.66 -4.50 4.83
N VAL A 4 48.83 -4.24 3.83
CA VAL A 4 47.83 -3.15 3.82
C VAL A 4 46.66 -3.61 4.67
N ALA A 5 46.36 -2.92 5.77
CA ALA A 5 45.04 -3.03 6.40
C ALA A 5 44.10 -2.08 5.65
N LEU A 6 43.27 -2.63 4.77
CA LEU A 6 42.15 -1.90 4.17
C LEU A 6 41.12 -1.62 5.26
N PRO A 7 40.49 -0.42 5.30
CA PRO A 7 39.32 -0.21 6.13
C PRO A 7 38.25 -1.23 5.73
N ALA A 8 37.70 -1.93 6.72
CA ALA A 8 36.54 -2.79 6.53
C ALA A 8 35.42 -1.92 5.94
N SER A 9 35.03 -2.21 4.69
CA SER A 9 33.84 -1.64 4.09
C SER A 9 32.67 -1.92 5.03
N ALA A 10 32.20 -0.88 5.71
CA ALA A 10 30.91 -0.88 6.36
C ALA A 10 29.88 -1.13 5.25
N HIS A 11 29.48 -2.39 5.09
CA HIS A 11 28.31 -2.75 4.30
C HIS A 11 27.07 -2.45 5.14
N ASP A 12 26.90 -1.19 5.54
CA ASP A 12 25.57 -0.62 5.77
C ASP A 12 25.04 -0.18 4.41
N ASN A 13 24.89 -1.14 3.50
CA ASN A 13 24.17 -0.91 2.25
C ASN A 13 22.71 -0.62 2.62
N ASP A 14 22.31 0.63 2.42
CA ASP A 14 21.01 0.99 1.85
C ASP A 14 19.75 0.52 2.60
N ARG A 15 19.79 0.32 3.91
CA ARG A 15 18.55 0.12 4.70
C ARG A 15 17.70 1.39 4.85
N HIS A 16 18.09 2.47 4.19
CA HIS A 16 17.45 3.79 4.21
C HIS A 16 16.93 4.21 2.83
N ARG A 17 16.07 3.41 2.17
CA ARG A 17 15.28 3.94 1.04
C ARG A 17 13.95 3.27 0.69
N HIS A 18 13.51 2.27 1.46
CA HIS A 18 12.16 1.72 1.31
C HIS A 18 11.43 1.74 2.65
N PRO A 19 10.20 2.28 2.73
CA PRO A 19 9.43 2.24 3.96
C PRO A 19 9.17 0.78 4.36
N ARG A 20 9.19 0.50 5.67
CA ARG A 20 9.02 -0.87 6.18
C ARG A 20 7.66 -1.46 5.79
N VAL A 21 6.67 -0.59 5.67
CA VAL A 21 5.34 -0.87 5.15
C VAL A 21 5.10 0.10 4.01
N GLU A 22 4.67 -0.39 2.85
CA GLU A 22 4.54 0.41 1.63
C GLU A 22 3.26 0.06 0.88
N ILE A 23 2.83 0.97 0.01
CA ILE A 23 1.82 0.72 -1.01
C ILE A 23 2.52 0.02 -2.17
N SER A 24 2.31 -1.29 -2.30
CA SER A 24 3.10 -2.13 -3.22
C SER A 24 2.48 -2.29 -4.59
N ALA A 25 1.16 -2.08 -4.71
CA ALA A 25 0.45 -2.08 -5.98
C ALA A 25 -0.91 -1.39 -5.84
N VAL A 26 -1.39 -0.84 -6.95
CA VAL A 26 -2.72 -0.24 -7.07
C VAL A 26 -3.41 -0.78 -8.31
N GLN A 27 -4.67 -1.17 -8.17
CA GLN A 27 -5.59 -1.46 -9.27
C GLN A 27 -6.75 -0.49 -9.17
N ALA A 28 -6.64 0.67 -9.82
CA ALA A 28 -7.74 1.65 -9.88
C ALA A 28 -8.79 1.24 -10.92
N ASP A 29 -8.33 0.94 -12.15
CA ASP A 29 -9.19 0.52 -13.25
C ASP A 29 -9.71 -0.90 -13.03
N SER A 30 -10.97 -1.02 -12.64
CA SER A 30 -11.64 -2.31 -12.45
C SER A 30 -11.77 -3.04 -13.80
N PRO A 31 -11.21 -4.25 -13.97
CA PRO A 31 -11.32 -4.99 -15.21
C PRO A 31 -12.78 -5.19 -15.66
N GLY A 32 -13.09 -4.77 -16.89
CA GLY A 32 -14.41 -4.87 -17.49
C GLY A 32 -15.16 -3.54 -17.49
N TRP A 33 -16.48 -3.58 -17.59
CA TRP A 33 -17.31 -2.38 -17.56
C TRP A 33 -17.56 -1.94 -16.11
N ASP A 34 -17.51 -0.63 -15.88
CA ASP A 34 -17.86 -0.01 -14.59
C ASP A 34 -19.37 -0.08 -14.35
N THR A 35 -19.78 -1.21 -13.79
CA THR A 35 -21.19 -1.52 -13.52
C THR A 35 -21.64 -1.10 -12.14
N ARG A 36 -20.73 -0.61 -11.27
CA ARG A 36 -20.95 -0.40 -9.83
C ARG A 36 -21.45 -1.63 -9.08
N THR A 37 -21.34 -2.82 -9.69
CA THR A 37 -21.63 -4.07 -9.00
C THR A 37 -20.55 -4.31 -7.95
N ASN A 38 -20.88 -5.04 -6.88
CA ASN A 38 -19.91 -5.38 -5.85
C ASN A 38 -18.68 -6.12 -6.42
N ARG A 39 -18.89 -6.92 -7.47
CA ARG A 39 -17.80 -7.60 -8.18
C ARG A 39 -16.84 -6.60 -8.85
N SER A 40 -17.38 -5.57 -9.49
CA SER A 40 -16.56 -4.53 -10.11
C SER A 40 -15.85 -3.69 -9.05
N LEU A 41 -16.54 -3.24 -8.01
CA LEU A 41 -15.93 -2.50 -6.88
C LEU A 41 -14.86 -3.31 -6.12
N ASN A 42 -14.97 -4.63 -6.06
CA ASN A 42 -13.93 -5.47 -5.47
C ASN A 42 -12.76 -5.74 -6.42
N ALA A 43 -12.88 -5.42 -7.70
CA ALA A 43 -11.77 -5.52 -8.65
C ALA A 43 -10.85 -4.29 -8.58
N GLU A 44 -11.32 -3.20 -7.98
CA GLU A 44 -10.57 -2.04 -7.57
C GLU A 44 -9.97 -2.25 -6.16
N TRP A 45 -8.65 -2.09 -6.02
CA TRP A 45 -7.96 -2.32 -4.75
C TRP A 45 -6.59 -1.63 -4.64
N VAL A 46 -6.11 -1.48 -3.40
CA VAL A 46 -4.73 -1.08 -3.07
C VAL A 46 -4.07 -2.17 -2.24
N ALA A 47 -2.84 -2.56 -2.57
CA ALA A 47 -2.06 -3.52 -1.81
C ALA A 47 -1.05 -2.82 -0.90
N ILE A 48 -0.97 -3.30 0.34
CA ILE A 48 0.00 -2.86 1.33
C ILE A 48 0.88 -4.03 1.70
N THR A 49 2.20 -3.87 1.56
CA THR A 49 3.20 -4.90 1.90
C THR A 49 4.02 -4.48 3.10
N ASN A 50 4.25 -5.42 4.02
CA ASN A 50 5.25 -5.28 5.07
C ASN A 50 6.54 -5.98 4.65
N ASN A 51 7.56 -5.18 4.33
CA ASN A 51 8.87 -5.64 3.91
C ASN A 51 9.77 -6.07 5.08
N ASP A 52 9.35 -5.85 6.32
CA ASP A 52 10.06 -6.31 7.50
C ASP A 52 9.82 -7.81 7.76
N ARG A 53 10.65 -8.42 8.62
CA ARG A 53 10.46 -9.77 9.13
C ARG A 53 9.47 -9.84 10.29
N HIS A 54 9.22 -8.70 10.95
CA HIS A 54 8.32 -8.62 12.10
C HIS A 54 6.93 -8.13 11.71
N ALA A 55 5.92 -8.60 12.44
CA ALA A 55 4.55 -8.14 12.24
C ALA A 55 4.38 -6.68 12.70
N VAL A 56 3.62 -5.91 11.92
CA VAL A 56 3.26 -4.52 12.22
C VAL A 56 1.78 -4.43 12.59
N ASN A 57 1.48 -3.66 13.64
CA ASN A 57 0.11 -3.33 13.99
C ASN A 57 -0.36 -2.13 13.16
N LEU A 58 -1.34 -2.34 12.29
CA LEU A 58 -1.95 -1.30 11.47
C LEU A 58 -3.16 -0.67 12.14
N ASP A 59 -3.53 -1.08 13.36
CA ASP A 59 -4.66 -0.50 14.07
C ASP A 59 -4.58 1.04 14.15
N GLY A 60 -5.64 1.70 13.70
CA GLY A 60 -5.73 3.16 13.64
C GLY A 60 -4.99 3.81 12.47
N TRP A 61 -4.28 3.06 11.62
CA TRP A 61 -3.70 3.58 10.39
C TRP A 61 -4.82 3.96 9.42
N THR A 62 -4.50 4.80 8.43
CA THR A 62 -5.46 5.20 7.40
C THR A 62 -4.89 5.16 6.00
N LEU A 63 -5.71 4.72 5.06
CA LEU A 63 -5.47 4.83 3.62
C LEU A 63 -6.42 5.89 3.05
N ARG A 64 -5.91 6.82 2.24
CA ARG A 64 -6.68 7.94 1.70
C ARG A 64 -6.38 8.17 0.22
N ASP A 65 -7.37 8.66 -0.51
CA ASP A 65 -7.19 9.21 -1.86
C ASP A 65 -7.00 10.73 -1.82
N GLU A 66 -6.84 11.35 -2.99
CA GLU A 66 -6.73 12.80 -3.10
C GLU A 66 -8.06 13.53 -2.88
N ASN A 67 -9.20 12.86 -3.10
CA ASN A 67 -10.54 13.42 -2.93
C ASN A 67 -11.05 13.38 -1.47
N GLY A 68 -10.28 12.81 -0.55
CA GLY A 68 -10.58 12.78 0.89
C GLY A 68 -11.38 11.56 1.37
N HIS A 69 -11.62 10.57 0.51
CA HIS A 69 -12.07 9.25 0.96
C HIS A 69 -11.02 8.64 1.88
N ARG A 70 -11.48 8.05 2.97
CA ARG A 70 -10.61 7.49 4.01
C ARG A 70 -11.09 6.10 4.40
N TYR A 71 -10.17 5.15 4.40
CA TYR A 71 -10.30 3.87 5.04
C TYR A 71 -9.45 3.85 6.32
N ARG A 72 -9.99 3.29 7.40
CA ARG A 72 -9.29 3.13 8.68
C ARG A 72 -9.14 1.64 8.95
N PHE A 73 -7.91 1.22 9.21
CA PHE A 73 -7.63 -0.15 9.65
C PHE A 73 -8.08 -0.30 11.11
N ASP A 74 -8.87 -1.35 11.38
CA ASP A 74 -9.38 -1.66 12.71
C ASP A 74 -8.92 -3.07 13.11
N ASN A 75 -8.12 -3.16 14.17
CA ASN A 75 -7.57 -4.42 14.70
C ASN A 75 -6.80 -5.27 13.67
N VAL A 76 -6.14 -4.63 12.70
CA VAL A 76 -5.38 -5.32 11.64
C VAL A 76 -3.91 -5.46 12.04
N ARG A 77 -3.39 -6.69 11.96
CA ARG A 77 -1.97 -6.98 12.13
C ARG A 77 -1.39 -7.59 10.85
N LEU A 78 -0.47 -6.87 10.22
CA LEU A 78 0.18 -7.31 9.00
C LEU A 78 1.47 -8.05 9.35
N ALA A 79 1.52 -9.35 9.07
CA ALA A 79 2.69 -10.18 9.33
C ALA A 79 3.92 -9.68 8.56
N GLY A 80 5.11 -10.06 9.02
CA GLY A 80 6.34 -9.80 8.26
C GLY A 80 6.29 -10.50 6.91
N ARG A 81 6.76 -9.84 5.87
CA ARG A 81 6.76 -10.34 4.47
C ARG A 81 5.37 -10.67 3.93
N ALA A 82 4.31 -10.11 4.52
CA ALA A 82 2.94 -10.31 4.07
C ALA A 82 2.39 -9.08 3.34
N THR A 83 1.37 -9.33 2.53
CA THR A 83 0.63 -8.31 1.79
C THR A 83 -0.85 -8.44 2.12
N VAL A 84 -1.52 -7.31 2.26
CA VAL A 84 -2.97 -7.21 2.38
C VAL A 84 -3.51 -6.31 1.27
N ARG A 85 -4.63 -6.69 0.66
CA ARG A 85 -5.35 -5.90 -0.33
C ARG A 85 -6.56 -5.25 0.32
N ILE A 86 -6.79 -4.00 -0.03
CA ILE A 86 -7.92 -3.21 0.44
C ILE A 86 -8.80 -2.95 -0.77
N HIS A 87 -9.88 -3.71 -0.88
CA HIS A 87 -10.88 -3.62 -1.93
C HIS A 87 -11.88 -2.50 -1.64
N THR A 88 -12.35 -1.81 -2.67
CA THR A 88 -13.32 -0.72 -2.48
C THR A 88 -14.71 -1.21 -2.07
N GLY A 89 -15.16 -2.33 -2.65
CA GLY A 89 -16.49 -2.86 -2.43
C GLY A 89 -16.72 -3.47 -1.04
N ILE A 90 -17.76 -4.30 -0.96
CA ILE A 90 -18.21 -4.99 0.25
C ILE A 90 -17.71 -6.43 0.24
N GLY A 91 -17.24 -6.89 1.39
CA GLY A 91 -16.79 -8.26 1.56
C GLY A 91 -16.44 -8.58 3.00
N ARG A 92 -16.10 -9.85 3.26
CA ARG A 92 -15.68 -10.29 4.57
C ARG A 92 -14.17 -10.19 4.68
N GLY A 93 -13.68 -9.39 5.62
CA GLY A 93 -12.25 -9.26 5.88
C GLY A 93 -11.58 -10.60 6.20
N THR A 94 -10.40 -10.80 5.63
CA THR A 94 -9.49 -11.94 5.84
C THR A 94 -8.09 -11.41 6.22
N ARG A 95 -7.10 -12.31 6.27
CA ARG A 95 -5.70 -11.93 6.47
C ARG A 95 -5.09 -11.21 5.27
N THR A 96 -5.63 -11.45 4.08
CA THR A 96 -5.09 -10.99 2.80
C THR A 96 -5.98 -9.97 2.11
N ASP A 97 -7.25 -9.88 2.49
CA ASP A 97 -8.25 -9.07 1.80
C ASP A 97 -9.11 -8.34 2.82
N LEU A 98 -9.17 -7.02 2.71
CA LEU A 98 -9.98 -6.12 3.49
C LEU A 98 -10.88 -5.32 2.55
N TYR A 99 -11.96 -4.77 3.09
CA TYR A 99 -13.00 -4.12 2.31
C TYR A 99 -13.32 -2.75 2.90
N GLN A 100 -13.47 -1.75 2.05
CA GLN A 100 -13.87 -0.40 2.48
C GLN A 100 -15.38 -0.29 2.73
N ASP A 101 -16.14 -1.31 2.33
CA ASP A 101 -17.61 -1.38 2.43
C ASP A 101 -18.31 -0.23 1.70
N ARG A 102 -17.73 0.20 0.57
CA ARG A 102 -18.29 1.27 -0.27
C ARG A 102 -19.13 0.71 -1.41
N ARG A 103 -20.01 1.57 -1.92
CA ARG A 103 -20.89 1.30 -3.08
C ARG A 103 -20.53 2.13 -4.32
N ASN A 104 -19.44 2.90 -4.23
CA ASN A 104 -18.90 3.74 -5.29
C ASN A 104 -17.38 3.53 -5.34
N TYR A 105 -16.80 3.68 -6.53
CA TYR A 105 -15.35 3.66 -6.74
C TYR A 105 -14.69 4.79 -5.94
N VAL A 106 -13.44 4.56 -5.54
CA VAL A 106 -12.65 5.52 -4.74
C VAL A 106 -11.51 6.08 -5.55
N TRP A 107 -10.80 5.21 -6.25
CA TRP A 107 -9.58 5.45 -6.99
C TRP A 107 -9.92 5.88 -8.43
N ASP A 108 -9.46 7.06 -8.84
CA ASP A 108 -9.70 7.54 -10.21
C ASP A 108 -8.84 6.75 -11.22
N ASN A 109 -9.48 6.22 -12.27
CA ASN A 109 -8.82 5.41 -13.31
C ASN A 109 -7.75 6.18 -14.10
N ARG A 110 -7.85 7.52 -14.18
CA ARG A 110 -6.95 8.37 -14.97
C ARG A 110 -5.74 8.82 -14.19
N SER A 111 -5.94 9.30 -12.97
CA SER A 111 -4.89 9.78 -12.08
C SER A 111 -5.42 9.97 -10.67
N ASP A 112 -4.66 9.56 -9.67
CA ASP A 112 -4.99 9.77 -8.26
C ASP A 112 -3.72 9.58 -7.42
N THR A 113 -3.84 9.75 -6.10
CA THR A 113 -2.79 9.54 -5.12
C THR A 113 -3.32 8.79 -3.89
N ALA A 114 -2.86 7.56 -3.69
CA ALA A 114 -3.07 6.80 -2.46
C ALA A 114 -2.04 7.21 -1.40
N THR A 115 -2.49 7.64 -0.23
CA THR A 115 -1.62 8.01 0.91
C THR A 115 -1.88 7.08 2.10
N LEU A 116 -0.84 6.37 2.53
CA LEU A 116 -0.84 5.55 3.74
C LEU A 116 -0.29 6.36 4.91
N ARG A 117 -1.05 6.42 6.01
CA ARG A 117 -0.66 7.11 7.25
C ARG A 117 -0.74 6.20 8.45
N ASP A 118 0.21 6.37 9.36
CA ASP A 118 0.21 5.65 10.64
C ASP A 118 -0.88 6.17 11.60
N ASN A 119 -1.02 5.50 12.74
CA ASN A 119 -1.98 5.87 13.78
C ASN A 119 -1.71 7.23 14.47
N ARG A 120 -0.57 7.87 14.19
CA ARG A 120 -0.24 9.25 14.62
C ARG A 120 -0.48 10.27 13.50
N GLY A 121 -0.98 9.83 12.36
CA GLY A 121 -1.26 10.66 11.20
C GLY A 121 -0.04 11.01 10.35
N ARG A 122 1.12 10.40 10.61
CA ARG A 122 2.34 10.60 9.82
C ARG A 122 2.25 9.80 8.53
N THR A 123 2.64 10.40 7.42
CA THR A 123 2.72 9.69 6.13
C THR A 123 3.79 8.63 6.21
N VAL A 124 3.39 7.39 5.92
CA VAL A 124 4.26 6.22 5.81
C VAL A 124 4.71 6.05 4.38
N ASP A 125 3.75 6.15 3.45
CA ASP A 125 4.01 6.00 2.02
C ASP A 125 2.93 6.68 1.19
N THR A 126 3.26 7.00 -0.06
CA THR A 126 2.35 7.59 -1.03
C THR A 126 2.63 7.02 -2.41
N GLU A 127 1.57 6.60 -3.11
CA GLU A 127 1.65 6.13 -4.49
C GLU A 127 0.69 6.95 -5.37
N SER A 128 1.21 7.54 -6.45
CA SER A 128 0.44 8.32 -7.42
C SER A 128 0.47 7.64 -8.78
N TRP A 129 -0.65 7.66 -9.50
CA TRP A 129 -0.71 7.17 -10.87
C TRP A 129 -1.38 8.19 -11.80
N GLY A 130 -1.31 7.92 -13.11
CA GLY A 130 -1.75 8.83 -14.16
C GLY A 130 -0.62 9.68 -14.75
N ARG A 131 -0.79 10.07 -16.03
CA ARG A 131 0.21 10.69 -16.94
C ARG A 131 1.60 10.98 -16.34
N GLY A 132 2.52 10.02 -16.47
CA GLY A 132 3.95 10.26 -16.23
C GLY A 132 4.75 9.07 -15.68
N HIS A 133 4.12 8.08 -15.07
CA HIS A 133 4.85 7.00 -14.39
C HIS A 133 5.16 5.81 -15.32
N HIS A 134 5.87 6.09 -16.41
CA HIS A 134 6.75 5.08 -17.01
C HIS A 134 8.00 5.00 -16.13
N HIS A 135 7.94 4.22 -15.06
CA HIS A 135 9.17 3.75 -14.42
C HIS A 135 9.83 2.76 -15.39
N HIS A 136 10.74 3.30 -16.21
CA HIS A 136 11.74 2.52 -16.92
C HIS A 136 12.47 1.63 -15.90
N ARG A 137 12.55 0.34 -16.25
CA ARG A 137 13.32 -0.69 -15.57
C ARG A 137 14.81 -0.36 -15.48
#